data_AF-A0A1Q7YPQ0-F1
#
_entry.id   AF-A0A1Q7YPQ0-F1
#
_cell.length_a   1.000
_cell.length_b   1.000
_cell.length_c   1.000
_cell.angle_alpha   90.00
_cell.angle_beta   90.00
_cell.angle_gamma   90.00
#
_symmetry.space_group_name_H-M   'P 1'
#
loop_
_entity.id
_entity.type
_entity.pdbx_description
1 polymer ?
#
loop_
_entity_poly.entity_id
_entity_poly.type
_entity_poly.pdbx_seq_one_letter_code
_entity_poly.pdbx_strand_id
1 'polypeptide(L)'
;MPNLYFCQPHAKNQGMLRAVLSVHECERVVLQHPATYVGENFPRLGIGQEATNDFAIISFRPDETAAGWRPGYYRVDSDLDKINESLLALLR
;
A
#
# COMPACT_ATOMS: atom_id res chain seq x y z
N MET A 1 6.01 -4.52 11.19
CA MET A 1 4.81 -3.68 11.09
C MET A 1 4.79 -3.04 9.71
N PRO A 2 3.99 -3.57 8.77
CA PRO A 2 3.98 -3.07 7.41
C PRO A 2 3.61 -1.58 7.32
N ASN A 3 4.25 -0.89 6.38
CA ASN A 3 3.97 0.53 6.14
C ASN A 3 3.05 0.68 4.95
N LEU A 4 2.08 1.58 5.05
CA LEU A 4 1.20 1.96 3.95
C LEU A 4 1.54 3.38 3.49
N TYR A 5 1.83 3.53 2.19
CA TYR A 5 2.17 4.78 1.52
C TYR A 5 1.08 5.17 0.54
N PHE A 6 0.81 6.47 0.44
CA PHE A 6 0.01 7.03 -0.66
C PHE A 6 0.93 7.59 -1.74
N CYS A 7 0.71 7.14 -2.96
CA CYS A 7 1.46 7.54 -4.14
C CYS A 7 0.55 8.39 -5.02
N GLN A 8 1.00 9.61 -5.33
CA GLN A 8 0.24 10.57 -6.13
C GLN A 8 1.13 11.07 -7.27
N PRO A 9 1.14 10.37 -8.42
CA PRO A 9 2.01 10.70 -9.55
C PRO A 9 1.80 12.13 -10.06
N HIS A 10 0.56 12.62 -10.06
CA HIS A 10 0.24 14.00 -10.48
C HIS A 10 0.90 15.05 -9.59
N ALA A 11 1.06 14.77 -8.30
CA ALA A 11 1.70 15.63 -7.32
C ALA A 11 3.22 15.40 -7.21
N LYS A 12 3.81 14.54 -8.06
CA LYS A 12 5.19 14.06 -7.97
C LYS A 12 5.55 13.47 -6.59
N ASN A 13 4.54 12.98 -5.86
CA ASN A 13 4.72 12.37 -4.56
C ASN A 13 4.93 10.86 -4.74
N GLN A 14 6.18 10.44 -4.59
CA GLN A 14 6.59 9.05 -4.79
C GLN A 14 6.15 8.10 -3.68
N GLY A 15 5.59 8.60 -2.57
CA GLY A 15 5.11 7.74 -1.49
C GLY A 15 5.16 8.46 -0.15
N MET A 16 4.05 9.03 0.27
CA MET A 16 3.90 9.60 1.61
C MET A 16 3.42 8.50 2.57
N LEU A 17 4.18 8.24 3.62
CA LEU A 17 3.78 7.31 4.67
C LEU A 17 2.46 7.78 5.29
N ARG A 18 1.41 6.96 5.16
CA ARG A 18 0.07 7.26 5.65
C ARG A 18 -0.24 6.55 6.96
N ALA A 19 0.20 5.30 7.10
CA ALA A 19 -0.03 4.49 8.29
C ALA A 19 1.08 3.44 8.47
N VAL A 20 1.30 3.04 9.72
CA VAL A 20 2.06 1.85 10.09
C VAL A 20 1.06 0.86 10.68
N LEU A 21 0.95 -0.29 10.06
CA LEU A 21 -0.07 -1.28 10.38
C LEU A 21 0.57 -2.52 11.02
N SER A 22 -0.20 -3.25 11.80
CA SER A 22 0.07 -4.66 12.08
C SER A 22 -0.27 -5.51 10.86
N VAL A 23 0.23 -6.76 10.82
CA VAL A 23 -0.09 -7.70 9.73
C VAL A 23 -1.60 -7.96 9.64
N HIS A 24 -2.27 -8.12 10.79
CA HIS A 24 -3.72 -8.33 10.85
C HIS A 24 -4.52 -7.13 10.30
N GLU A 25 -4.09 -5.89 10.62
CA GLU A 25 -4.70 -4.70 10.03
C GLU A 25 -4.49 -4.63 8.51
N CYS A 26 -3.32 -5.05 8.01
CA CYS A 26 -3.08 -5.16 6.57
C CYS A 26 -4.04 -6.15 5.91
N GLU A 27 -4.23 -7.33 6.49
CA GLU A 27 -5.18 -8.32 5.96
C GLU A 27 -6.60 -7.74 5.87
N ARG A 28 -7.02 -6.97 6.89
CA ARG A 28 -8.32 -6.28 6.90
C ARG A 28 -8.45 -5.23 5.80
N VAL A 29 -7.39 -4.47 5.53
CA VAL A 29 -7.35 -3.51 4.42
C VAL A 29 -7.43 -4.23 3.08
N VAL A 30 -6.63 -5.29 2.90
CA VAL A 30 -6.53 -6.00 1.61
C VAL A 30 -7.79 -6.81 1.28
N LEU A 31 -8.54 -7.26 2.28
CA LEU A 31 -9.87 -7.85 2.09
C LEU A 31 -10.87 -6.89 1.44
N GLN A 32 -10.73 -5.58 1.67
CA GLN A 32 -11.60 -4.54 1.11
C GLN A 32 -11.01 -3.92 -0.17
N HIS A 33 -9.69 -3.85 -0.22
CA HIS A 33 -8.93 -3.22 -1.31
C HIS A 33 -7.86 -4.20 -1.80
N PRO A 34 -8.14 -4.96 -2.87
CA PRO A 34 -7.22 -5.99 -3.37
C PRO A 34 -5.81 -5.44 -3.60
N ALA A 35 -4.81 -6.21 -3.16
CA ALA A 35 -3.41 -5.85 -3.28
C ALA A 35 -2.66 -6.84 -4.17
N THR A 36 -1.82 -6.33 -5.06
CA THR A 36 -1.01 -7.12 -5.99
C THR A 36 0.46 -6.94 -5.67
N TYR A 37 1.23 -8.03 -5.59
CA TYR A 37 2.67 -7.97 -5.37
C TYR A 37 3.37 -7.35 -6.59
N VAL A 38 4.15 -6.28 -6.39
CA VAL A 38 4.83 -5.54 -7.46
C VAL A 38 6.36 -5.66 -7.43
N GLY A 39 6.92 -6.37 -6.44
CA GLY A 39 8.34 -6.68 -6.37
C GLY A 39 9.01 -6.19 -5.10
N GLU A 40 10.34 -6.33 -5.08
CA GLU A 40 11.18 -6.04 -3.91
C GLU A 40 11.63 -4.58 -3.85
N ASN A 41 11.36 -3.81 -4.91
CA ASN A 41 11.73 -2.40 -5.02
C ASN A 41 10.48 -1.53 -5.02
N PHE A 42 10.58 -0.35 -4.41
CA PHE A 42 9.48 0.61 -4.42
C PHE A 42 9.14 0.98 -5.88
N PRO A 43 7.85 0.96 -6.27
CA PRO A 43 7.47 1.18 -7.66
C PRO A 43 7.85 2.59 -8.13
N ARG A 44 8.51 2.69 -9.29
CA ARG A 44 8.89 3.97 -9.87
C ARG A 44 7.69 4.63 -10.53
N LEU A 45 7.33 5.82 -10.07
CA LEU A 45 6.35 6.68 -10.75
C LEU A 45 7.00 7.24 -12.01
N GLY A 46 6.69 6.72 -13.20
CA GLY A 46 7.04 7.42 -14.45
C GLY A 46 7.43 6.60 -15.67
N ILE A 47 7.28 5.27 -15.72
CA ILE A 47 7.57 4.52 -16.95
C ILE A 47 6.45 3.50 -17.19
N GLY A 48 5.33 3.97 -17.72
CA GLY A 48 4.20 3.13 -18.14
C GLY A 48 2.86 3.89 -18.20
N GLN A 49 1.98 3.48 -19.12
CA GLN A 49 0.65 4.08 -19.39
C GLN A 49 -0.34 4.04 -18.20
N GLU A 50 0.02 3.44 -17.07
CA GLU A 50 -0.90 3.17 -15.94
C GLU A 50 -0.70 4.08 -14.71
N ALA A 51 0.22 5.05 -14.77
CA ALA A 51 0.62 5.86 -13.61
C ALA A 51 -0.01 7.27 -13.58
N THR A 52 -1.22 7.45 -14.11
CA THR A 52 -1.96 8.72 -13.96
C THR A 52 -2.84 8.75 -12.72
N ASN A 53 -3.21 7.59 -12.16
CA ASN A 53 -4.09 7.52 -11.00
C ASN A 53 -3.31 7.41 -9.69
N ASP A 54 -3.91 7.93 -8.63
CA ASP A 54 -3.43 7.77 -7.26
C ASP A 54 -3.60 6.32 -6.80
N PHE A 55 -2.64 5.81 -6.02
CA PHE A 55 -2.67 4.44 -5.51
C PHE A 55 -1.94 4.34 -4.18
N ALA A 56 -2.15 3.25 -3.44
CA ALA A 56 -1.41 2.99 -2.21
C ALA A 56 -0.42 1.83 -2.38
N ILE A 57 0.69 1.90 -1.64
CA ILE A 57 1.68 0.84 -1.55
C ILE A 57 1.77 0.34 -0.12
N ILE A 58 1.71 -0.97 0.07
CA ILE A 58 2.04 -1.60 1.35
C ILE A 58 3.44 -2.20 1.23
N SER A 59 4.33 -1.91 2.19
CA SER A 59 5.65 -2.52 2.27
C SER A 59 5.73 -3.50 3.42
N PHE A 60 6.18 -4.72 3.14
CA PHE A 60 6.52 -5.74 4.14
C PHE A 60 8.03 -5.94 4.16
N ARG A 61 8.65 -5.79 5.34
CA ARG A 61 10.06 -6.10 5.53
C ARG A 61 10.28 -7.60 5.76
N PRO A 62 11.49 -8.12 5.50
CA PRO A 62 11.80 -9.54 5.70
C PRO A 62 11.58 -10.07 7.11
N ASP A 63 11.75 -9.22 8.12
CA ASP A 63 11.54 -9.50 9.54
C ASP A 63 10.06 -9.49 9.95
N GLU A 64 9.17 -9.06 9.05
CA GLU A 64 7.74 -8.85 9.31
C GLU A 64 6.87 -9.95 8.68
N THR A 65 7.48 -10.93 8.01
CA THR A 65 6.76 -12.02 7.32
C THR A 65 6.24 -13.06 8.30
N ALA A 66 5.15 -12.72 8.97
CA ALA A 66 4.19 -13.68 9.49
C ALA A 66 3.08 -13.90 8.44
N ALA A 67 2.53 -15.12 8.37
CA ALA A 67 1.29 -15.43 7.65
C ALA A 67 1.31 -15.36 6.09
N GLY A 68 2.40 -15.73 5.43
CA GLY A 68 2.39 -15.99 3.97
C GLY A 68 2.53 -14.76 3.06
N TRP A 69 2.75 -13.58 3.63
CA TRP A 69 3.16 -12.38 2.90
C TRP A 69 4.63 -12.49 2.46
N ARG A 70 4.92 -12.16 1.21
CA ARG A 70 6.28 -12.09 0.67
C ARG A 70 6.89 -10.73 1.05
N PRO A 71 8.16 -10.65 1.46
CA PRO A 71 8.83 -9.36 1.65
C PRO A 71 8.82 -8.56 0.35
N GLY A 72 8.61 -7.25 0.46
CA GLY A 72 8.57 -6.35 -0.69
C GLY A 72 7.34 -5.46 -0.67
N TYR A 73 6.90 -5.06 -1.86
CA TYR A 73 5.88 -4.04 -2.06
C TYR A 73 4.65 -4.62 -2.75
N TYR A 74 3.50 -4.18 -2.27
CA TYR A 74 2.19 -4.53 -2.80
C TYR A 74 1.47 -3.25 -3.21
N ARG A 75 0.93 -3.24 -4.42
CA ARG A 75 0.08 -2.16 -4.92
C ARG A 75 -1.37 -2.43 -4.59
N VAL A 76 -2.01 -1.45 -3.97
CA VAL A 76 -3.44 -1.44 -3.67
C VAL A 76 -4.11 -0.52 -4.67
N ASP A 77 -4.80 -1.10 -5.64
CA ASP A 77 -5.52 -0.39 -6.68
C ASP A 77 -6.93 -0.04 -6.18
N SER A 78 -6.99 1.00 -5.36
CA SER A 78 -8.24 1.57 -4.87
C SER A 78 -8.12 3.07 -4.69
N ASP A 79 -9.27 3.72 -4.61
CA ASP A 79 -9.36 5.14 -4.32
C ASP A 79 -8.73 5.46 -2.95
N LEU A 80 -7.85 6.47 -2.89
CA LEU A 80 -7.13 6.82 -1.68
C LEU A 80 -8.07 7.26 -0.55
N ASP A 81 -9.19 7.91 -0.86
CA ASP A 81 -10.16 8.32 0.16
C ASP A 81 -10.83 7.09 0.77
N LYS A 82 -11.18 6.09 -0.04
CA LYS A 82 -11.74 4.82 0.47
C LYS A 82 -10.75 4.04 1.33
N ILE A 83 -9.48 4.00 0.92
CA ILE A 83 -8.42 3.38 1.74
C ILE A 83 -8.29 4.15 3.06
N ASN A 84 -8.34 5.48 3.02
CA ASN A 84 -8.27 6.32 4.22
C ASN A 84 -9.48 6.10 5.16
N GLU A 85 -10.69 5.91 4.64
CA GLU A 85 -11.86 5.53 5.43
C GLU A 85 -11.67 4.17 6.11
N SER A 86 -11.17 3.17 5.38
CA SER A 86 -10.86 1.85 5.94
C SER A 86 -9.80 1.93 7.04
N LEU A 87 -8.78 2.77 6.87
CA LEU A 87 -7.76 3.02 7.90
C LEU A 87 -8.37 3.67 9.16
N LEU A 88 -9.26 4.65 8.98
CA LEU A 88 -9.96 5.29 10.11
C LEU A 88 -10.88 4.31 10.85
N ALA A 89 -11.48 3.35 10.14
CA ALA A 89 -12.31 2.32 10.74
C ALA A 89 -11.52 1.29 11.57
N LEU A 90 -10.22 1.14 11.35
CA LEU A 90 -9.35 0.28 12.16
C LEU A 90 -8.97 0.90 13.51
N LEU A 91 -9.01 2.23 13.61
CA LEU A 91 -8.69 2.98 14.83
C LEU A 91 -9.87 3.10 15.80
N ARG A 92 -11.04 2.57 15.44
CA ARG A 92 -12.28 2.60 16.22
C ARG A 92 -12.58 1.21 16.79
#